data_AF-A0A0U5EZR7-F1
#
_entry.id   AF-A0A0U5EZR7-F1
#
_cell.length_a   1.000
_cell.length_b   1.000
_cell.length_c   1.000
_cell.angle_alpha   90.00
_cell.angle_beta   90.00
_cell.angle_gamma   90.00
#
_symmetry.space_group_name_H-M   'P 1'
#
loop_
_entity.id
_entity.type
_entity.pdbx_description
1 polymer ?
#
loop_
_entity_poly.entity_id
_entity_poly.type
_entity_poly.pdbx_seq_one_letter_code
_entity_poly.pdbx_strand_id
1 'polypeptide(L)'
;MMSDEELNKLDFYFYKLEMVDELESMLKDSDIEFDGKNRGEAFEELQDLAFDRDLTGSRTGSYWCNEIKAERALLGNYDLVQDALDDFGMESVDSPELISGEHLDVLVREHLLPSVIDEVLDKHNVAPF
;
A
#
# COMPACT_ATOMS: atom_id res chain seq x y z
N MET A 1 19.30 25.99 -7.30
CA MET A 1 19.22 24.89 -6.31
C MET A 1 18.17 25.33 -5.30
N MET A 2 17.18 24.49 -5.01
CA MET A 2 16.23 24.80 -3.94
C MET A 2 16.98 24.86 -2.61
N SER A 3 16.60 25.77 -1.73
CA SER A 3 17.12 25.86 -0.37
C SER A 3 16.58 24.73 0.51
N ASP A 4 17.30 24.39 1.58
CA ASP A 4 16.84 23.39 2.56
C ASP A 4 15.47 23.75 3.15
N GLU A 5 15.18 25.05 3.30
CA GLU A 5 13.89 25.54 3.76
C GLU A 5 12.75 25.29 2.76
N GLU A 6 13.05 25.30 1.46
CA GLU A 6 12.09 24.96 0.40
C GLU A 6 11.91 23.45 0.27
N LEU A 7 12.96 22.65 0.50
CA LEU A 7 12.89 21.19 0.51
C LEU A 7 12.03 20.66 1.67
N ASN A 8 12.18 21.24 2.87
CA ASN A 8 11.40 20.85 4.04
C ASN A 8 9.90 21.21 3.96
N LYS A 9 9.49 21.97 2.94
CA LYS A 9 8.08 22.29 2.66
C LYS A 9 7.45 21.35 1.64
N LEU A 10 8.23 20.43 1.06
CA LEU A 10 7.70 19.41 0.16
C LEU A 10 6.89 18.40 0.97
N ASP A 11 5.72 18.07 0.45
CA ASP A 11 4.83 17.06 1.02
C ASP A 11 5.11 15.74 0.30
N PHE A 12 5.46 14.71 1.07
CA PHE A 12 5.77 13.38 0.55
C PHE A 12 4.62 12.42 0.85
N TYR A 13 4.39 11.48 -0.04
CA TYR A 13 3.29 10.53 0.11
C TYR A 13 3.64 9.48 1.17
N PHE A 14 2.77 9.26 2.15
CA PHE A 14 2.96 8.27 3.20
C PHE A 14 2.12 7.02 2.89
N TYR A 15 2.67 6.11 2.08
CA TYR A 15 1.98 4.93 1.55
C TYR A 15 1.12 4.19 2.58
N LYS A 16 1.72 3.77 3.71
CA LYS A 16 1.02 2.98 4.72
C LYS A 16 -0.19 3.71 5.30
N LEU A 17 -0.02 4.99 5.66
CA LEU A 17 -1.09 5.79 6.25
C LEU A 17 -2.28 5.93 5.28
N GLU A 18 -1.97 6.25 4.03
CA GLU A 18 -2.97 6.44 2.98
C GLU A 18 -3.72 5.14 2.66
N MET A 19 -3.00 4.02 2.57
CA MET A 19 -3.61 2.70 2.35
C MET A 19 -4.49 2.26 3.53
N VAL A 20 -4.09 2.57 4.76
CA VAL A 20 -4.90 2.27 5.96
C VAL A 20 -6.20 3.08 5.93
N ASP A 21 -6.13 4.39 5.65
CA ASP A 21 -7.31 5.24 5.59
C ASP A 21 -8.26 4.82 4.45
N GLU A 22 -7.69 4.36 3.33
CA GLU A 22 -8.46 3.84 2.21
C GLU A 22 -9.11 2.49 2.51
N LEU A 23 -8.38 1.54 3.10
CA LEU A 23 -8.94 0.25 3.52
C LEU A 23 -10.06 0.45 4.57
N GLU A 24 -9.92 1.40 5.49
CA GLU A 24 -10.99 1.81 6.41
C GLU A 24 -12.21 2.38 5.68
N SER A 25 -12.00 3.14 4.59
CA SER A 25 -13.11 3.62 3.76
C SER A 25 -13.81 2.48 3.04
N MET A 26 -13.05 1.53 2.47
CA MET A 26 -13.59 0.34 1.81
C MET A 26 -14.37 -0.54 2.78
N LEU A 27 -13.87 -0.71 4.00
CA LEU A 27 -14.51 -1.48 5.07
C LEU A 27 -15.86 -0.87 5.46
N LYS A 28 -15.95 0.47 5.60
CA LYS A 28 -17.21 1.18 5.90
C LYS A 28 -18.27 1.00 4.81
N ASP A 29 -17.84 0.81 3.57
CA ASP A 29 -18.70 0.57 2.40
C ASP A 29 -18.91 -0.94 2.12
N SER A 30 -18.51 -1.82 3.05
CA SER A 30 -18.63 -3.28 2.95
C SER A 30 -19.58 -3.85 4.02
N ASP A 31 -19.92 -5.13 3.88
CA ASP A 31 -20.71 -5.89 4.86
C ASP A 31 -19.82 -6.68 5.86
N ILE A 32 -18.51 -6.37 5.94
CA ILE A 32 -17.58 -7.07 6.81
C ILE A 32 -17.74 -6.59 8.26
N GLU A 33 -17.98 -7.54 9.17
CA GLU A 33 -17.99 -7.34 10.61
C GLU A 33 -16.99 -8.29 11.28
N PHE A 34 -16.31 -7.83 12.34
CA PHE A 34 -15.29 -8.64 13.04
C PHE A 34 -15.81 -9.43 14.25
N ASP A 35 -17.08 -9.26 14.63
CA ASP A 35 -17.62 -9.93 15.82
C ASP A 35 -17.58 -11.47 15.66
N GLY A 36 -17.06 -12.14 16.69
CA GLY A 36 -16.90 -13.59 16.71
C GLY A 36 -15.81 -14.17 15.79
N LYS A 37 -15.08 -13.34 15.04
CA LYS A 37 -13.99 -13.80 14.15
C LYS A 37 -12.66 -13.81 14.87
N ASN A 38 -11.81 -14.77 14.52
CA ASN A 38 -10.40 -14.71 14.90
C ASN A 38 -9.62 -13.79 13.93
N ARG A 39 -8.41 -13.37 14.33
CA ARG A 39 -7.61 -12.44 13.52
C ARG A 39 -7.27 -12.97 12.14
N GLY A 40 -7.02 -14.28 12.00
CA GLY A 40 -6.73 -14.89 10.70
C GLY A 40 -7.91 -14.78 9.74
N GLU A 41 -9.11 -15.11 10.21
CA GLU A 41 -10.36 -14.96 9.43
C GLU A 41 -10.59 -13.49 9.02
N ALA A 42 -10.42 -12.56 9.97
CA ALA A 42 -10.58 -11.13 9.69
C ALA A 42 -9.51 -10.60 8.72
N PHE A 43 -8.28 -11.13 8.80
CA PHE A 43 -7.19 -10.78 7.89
C PHE A 43 -7.48 -11.25 6.46
N GLU A 44 -7.92 -12.50 6.30
CA GLU A 44 -8.28 -13.05 4.98
C GLU A 44 -9.43 -12.25 4.35
N GLU A 45 -10.47 -11.90 5.11
CA GLU A 45 -11.57 -11.08 4.58
C GLU A 45 -11.15 -9.67 4.16
N LEU A 46 -10.27 -9.01 4.93
CA LEU A 46 -9.74 -7.70 4.54
C LEU A 46 -8.80 -7.80 3.34
N GLN A 47 -8.04 -8.88 3.23
CA GLN A 47 -7.21 -9.15 2.07
C GLN A 47 -8.06 -9.34 0.81
N ASP A 48 -9.14 -10.13 0.90
CA ASP A 48 -10.09 -10.32 -0.18
C ASP A 48 -10.76 -8.99 -0.58
N LEU A 49 -11.20 -8.19 0.39
CA LEU A 49 -11.75 -6.86 0.14
C LEU A 49 -10.76 -5.95 -0.60
N ALA A 50 -9.50 -5.95 -0.16
CA ALA A 50 -8.44 -5.13 -0.77
C ALA A 50 -8.17 -5.51 -2.23
N PHE A 51 -8.17 -6.81 -2.55
CA PHE A 51 -8.02 -7.28 -3.93
C PHE A 51 -9.26 -7.02 -4.80
N ASP A 52 -10.46 -7.24 -4.25
CA ASP A 52 -11.72 -7.01 -4.97
C ASP A 52 -11.90 -5.53 -5.34
N ARG A 53 -11.40 -4.63 -4.50
CA ARG A 53 -11.46 -3.17 -4.68
C ARG A 53 -10.18 -2.55 -5.26
N ASP A 54 -9.18 -3.37 -5.61
CA ASP A 54 -7.92 -2.97 -6.23
C ASP A 54 -7.11 -1.94 -5.42
N LEU A 55 -7.01 -2.12 -4.10
CA LEU A 55 -6.27 -1.23 -3.18
C LEU A 55 -4.80 -1.06 -3.56
N THR A 56 -4.19 -2.09 -4.14
CA THR A 56 -2.80 -2.07 -4.60
C THR A 56 -2.65 -1.55 -6.02
N GLY A 57 -3.74 -1.48 -6.80
CA GLY A 57 -3.71 -1.10 -8.21
C GLY A 57 -3.23 -2.20 -9.16
N SER A 58 -3.02 -3.43 -8.69
CA SER A 58 -2.47 -4.53 -9.49
C SER A 58 -3.41 -4.98 -10.61
N ARG A 59 -4.72 -4.75 -10.48
CA ARG A 59 -5.69 -5.08 -11.53
C ARG A 59 -5.73 -4.05 -12.65
N THR A 60 -5.49 -2.77 -12.34
CA THR A 60 -5.58 -1.65 -13.28
C THR A 60 -4.22 -1.15 -13.78
N GLY A 61 -3.12 -1.67 -13.24
CA GLY A 61 -1.75 -1.33 -13.61
C GLY A 61 -1.09 -0.33 -12.68
N SER A 62 -1.88 0.49 -11.96
CA SER A 62 -1.48 1.20 -10.75
C SER A 62 -2.70 1.77 -10.03
N TYR A 63 -2.55 2.08 -8.75
CA TYR A 63 -3.59 2.74 -7.97
C TYR A 63 -4.04 4.05 -8.61
N TRP A 64 -3.09 4.77 -9.22
CA TRP A 64 -3.32 6.08 -9.79
C TRP A 64 -3.87 6.07 -11.22
N CYS A 65 -3.69 4.95 -11.94
CA CYS A 65 -3.81 4.87 -13.40
C CYS A 65 -3.12 6.08 -14.09
N ASN A 66 -1.99 6.52 -13.51
CA ASN A 66 -1.24 7.71 -13.92
C ASN A 66 0.21 7.66 -13.45
N GLU A 67 1.14 7.47 -14.39
CA GLU A 67 2.58 7.42 -14.16
C GLU A 67 3.12 8.60 -13.33
N ILE A 68 2.76 9.85 -13.66
CA ILE A 68 3.30 11.03 -12.96
C ILE A 68 2.88 11.06 -11.49
N LYS A 69 1.66 10.59 -11.17
CA LYS A 69 1.21 10.51 -9.78
C LYS A 69 1.94 9.41 -9.02
N ALA A 70 2.13 8.25 -9.66
CA ALA A 70 2.87 7.14 -9.07
C ALA A 70 4.34 7.53 -8.81
N GLU A 71 5.02 8.15 -9.78
CA GLU A 71 6.38 8.67 -9.60
C GLU A 71 6.48 9.69 -8.45
N ARG A 72 5.48 10.58 -8.31
CA ARG A 72 5.45 11.55 -7.20
C ARG A 72 5.27 10.87 -5.84
N ALA A 73 4.47 9.81 -5.77
CA ALA A 73 4.32 9.05 -4.54
C ALA A 73 5.63 8.34 -4.15
N LEU A 74 6.40 7.87 -5.13
CA LEU A 74 7.70 7.22 -4.91
C LEU A 74 8.83 8.19 -4.47
N LEU A 75 8.69 9.50 -4.74
CA LEU A 75 9.68 10.47 -4.27
C LEU A 75 9.79 10.41 -2.74
N GLY A 76 10.98 10.08 -2.24
CA GLY A 76 11.23 9.93 -0.81
C GLY A 76 10.89 8.55 -0.23
N ASN A 77 10.40 7.61 -1.05
CA ASN A 77 9.94 6.27 -0.65
C ASN A 77 10.64 5.12 -1.42
N TYR A 78 11.79 5.38 -2.05
CA TYR A 78 12.52 4.35 -2.80
C TYR A 78 13.15 3.27 -1.91
N ASP A 79 13.29 3.53 -0.61
CA ASP A 79 13.61 2.52 0.39
C ASP A 79 12.52 1.45 0.46
N LEU A 80 11.23 1.83 0.43
CA LEU A 80 10.12 0.87 0.38
C LEU A 80 10.13 0.00 -0.87
N VAL A 81 10.65 0.52 -1.99
CA VAL A 81 10.85 -0.29 -3.21
C VAL A 81 11.90 -1.36 -2.97
N GLN A 82 13.01 -1.01 -2.31
CA GLN A 82 14.06 -1.98 -1.98
C GLN A 82 13.55 -3.03 -0.99
N ASP A 83 12.82 -2.61 0.05
CA ASP A 83 12.22 -3.52 1.03
C ASP A 83 11.25 -4.50 0.33
N ALA A 84 10.44 -4.03 -0.62
CA ALA A 84 9.56 -4.88 -1.41
C ALA A 84 10.33 -5.88 -2.29
N LEU A 85 11.40 -5.45 -2.96
CA LEU A 85 12.22 -6.34 -3.77
C LEU A 85 12.85 -7.46 -2.92
N ASP A 86 13.37 -7.10 -1.74
CA ASP A 86 13.98 -8.05 -0.81
C ASP A 86 12.94 -9.07 -0.31
N ASP A 87 11.74 -8.60 0.05
CA ASP A 87 10.62 -9.44 0.51
C ASP A 87 10.14 -10.43 -0.56
N PHE A 88 10.12 -10.02 -1.83
CA PHE A 88 9.73 -10.88 -2.95
C PHE A 88 10.88 -11.70 -3.54
N GLY A 89 12.10 -11.57 -2.99
CA GLY A 89 13.28 -12.31 -3.45
C GLY A 89 13.77 -11.89 -4.83
N MET A 90 13.60 -10.62 -5.18
CA MET A 90 14.01 -10.01 -6.45
C MET A 90 15.33 -9.26 -6.28
N GLU A 91 16.36 -9.62 -7.05
CA GLU A 91 17.68 -8.97 -6.94
C GLU A 91 17.69 -7.52 -7.47
N SER A 92 16.89 -7.25 -8.50
CA SER A 92 16.77 -5.93 -9.12
C SER A 92 15.55 -5.81 -10.02
N VAL A 93 15.25 -4.56 -10.35
CA VAL A 93 14.23 -4.18 -11.32
C VAL A 93 14.80 -4.30 -12.73
N ASP A 94 14.84 -5.52 -13.29
CA ASP A 94 15.52 -5.78 -14.57
C ASP A 94 14.68 -5.46 -15.82
N SER A 95 13.36 -5.26 -15.66
CA SER A 95 12.45 -4.99 -16.77
C SER A 95 12.12 -3.50 -16.89
N PRO A 96 12.22 -2.88 -18.09
CA PRO A 96 11.72 -1.52 -18.33
C PRO A 96 10.25 -1.31 -17.95
N GLU A 97 9.44 -2.37 -17.97
CA GLU A 97 8.05 -2.33 -17.51
C GLU A 97 7.98 -2.17 -15.98
N LEU A 98 8.84 -2.85 -15.23
CA LEU A 98 8.94 -2.71 -13.77
C LEU A 98 9.63 -1.41 -13.32
N ILE A 99 10.35 -0.71 -14.21
CA ILE A 99 10.94 0.61 -13.93
C ILE A 99 9.87 1.72 -13.92
N SER A 100 8.66 1.45 -14.45
CA SER A 100 7.60 2.45 -14.45
C SER A 100 7.16 2.78 -13.02
N GLY A 101 6.90 4.06 -12.76
CA GLY A 101 6.37 4.53 -11.48
C GLY A 101 5.09 3.78 -11.10
N GLU A 102 4.23 3.49 -12.08
CA GLU A 102 3.05 2.65 -11.88
C GLU A 102 3.35 1.26 -11.33
N HIS A 103 4.32 0.54 -11.89
CA HIS A 103 4.68 -0.80 -11.39
C HIS A 103 5.36 -0.75 -10.03
N LEU A 104 6.24 0.23 -9.80
CA LEU A 104 6.89 0.42 -8.50
C LEU A 104 5.87 0.80 -7.41
N ASP A 105 4.84 1.57 -7.75
CA ASP A 105 3.73 1.88 -6.84
C ASP A 105 2.94 0.62 -6.46
N VAL A 106 2.59 -0.24 -7.43
CA VAL A 106 1.94 -1.52 -7.16
C VAL A 106 2.81 -2.39 -6.26
N LEU A 107 4.10 -2.52 -6.58
CA LEU A 107 5.05 -3.33 -5.83
C LEU A 107 5.12 -2.91 -4.35
N VAL A 108 5.24 -1.60 -4.10
CA VAL A 108 5.27 -1.05 -2.74
C VAL A 108 3.95 -1.30 -2.02
N ARG A 109 2.81 -1.08 -2.68
CA ARG A 109 1.49 -1.32 -2.08
C ARG A 109 1.26 -2.79 -1.75
N GLU A 110 1.66 -3.71 -2.62
CA GLU A 110 1.55 -5.15 -2.36
C GLU A 110 2.42 -5.59 -1.19
N HIS A 111 3.66 -5.08 -1.10
CA HIS A 111 4.54 -5.31 0.05
C HIS A 111 3.95 -4.78 1.37
N LEU A 112 3.32 -3.59 1.35
CA LEU A 112 2.76 -2.98 2.54
C LEU A 112 1.42 -3.58 2.98
N LEU A 113 0.66 -4.20 2.05
CA LEU A 113 -0.71 -4.65 2.29
C LEU A 113 -0.88 -5.49 3.57
N PRO A 114 -0.04 -6.50 3.89
CA PRO A 114 -0.17 -7.25 5.14
C PRO A 114 -0.10 -6.35 6.38
N SER A 115 0.85 -5.41 6.40
CA SER A 115 1.05 -4.49 7.53
C SER A 115 -0.05 -3.43 7.65
N VAL A 116 -0.69 -3.08 6.51
CA VAL A 116 -1.86 -2.20 6.44
C VAL A 116 -3.08 -2.90 7.03
N ILE A 117 -3.32 -4.15 6.65
CA ILE A 117 -4.41 -4.97 7.20
C ILE A 117 -4.23 -5.13 8.71
N ASP A 118 -3.02 -5.46 9.16
CA ASP A 118 -2.73 -5.59 10.59
C ASP A 118 -3.06 -4.32 11.38
N GLU A 119 -2.74 -3.14 10.83
CA GLU A 119 -3.02 -1.86 11.46
C GLU A 119 -4.53 -1.55 11.52
N VAL A 120 -5.29 -1.90 10.47
CA VAL A 120 -6.76 -1.80 10.50
C VAL A 120 -7.33 -2.74 11.56
N LEU A 121 -6.89 -3.99 11.62
CA LEU A 121 -7.35 -4.94 12.64
C LEU A 121 -7.04 -4.47 14.07
N ASP A 122 -5.88 -3.85 14.27
CA ASP A 122 -5.51 -3.24 15.56
C ASP A 122 -6.42 -2.06 15.93
N LYS A 123 -6.78 -1.19 14.97
CA LYS A 123 -7.74 -0.09 15.18
C LYS A 123 -9.13 -0.60 15.60
N HIS A 124 -9.52 -1.77 15.10
CA HIS A 124 -10.79 -2.44 15.44
C HIS A 124 -10.68 -3.39 16.65
N ASN A 125 -9.54 -3.41 17.36
CA ASN A 125 -9.28 -4.23 18.54
C ASN A 125 -9.46 -5.74 18.31
N VAL A 126 -9.17 -6.23 17.09
CA VAL A 126 -9.17 -7.66 16.79
C VAL A 126 -7.91 -8.28 17.37
N ALA A 127 -8.06 -9.11 18.40
CA ALA A 127 -6.96 -9.61 19.22
C ALA A 127 -5.87 -10.31 18.38
N PRO A 128 -4.57 -10.01 18.59
CA PRO A 128 -3.48 -10.76 18.01
C PRO A 128 -3.36 -12.12 18.71
N PHE A 129 -4.06 -13.11 18.15
CA PHE A 129 -4.14 -14.51 18.59
C PHE A 129 -4.95 -14.78 19.87
#